data_AF-A0A7R9W751-F1
#
_entry.id   AF-A0A7R9W751-F1
#
_cell.length_a   1.000
_cell.length_b   1.000
_cell.length_c   1.000
_cell.angle_alpha   90.00
_cell.angle_beta   90.00
_cell.angle_gamma   90.00
#
_symmetry.space_group_name_H-M   'P 1'
#
loop_
_entity.id
_entity.type
_entity.pdbx_description
1 polymer ?
#
loop_
_entity_poly.entity_id
_entity_poly.type
_entity_poly.pdbx_seq_one_letter_code
_entity_poly.pdbx_strand_id
1 'polypeptide(L)'
;MAEWFYQLVDFCRVDRDNVAVAVSYLDRFLGAAARSGNARARRCLADRREYQLCAMTCLYLAVNLAETKEMDTALLVELSHGKYSKSDFVTMAEDVTWGLGWRLNGPTSMAFVNHLLGVLPEEGQHKSLHHLHDRHFLPACCRRAALVREEATLHELCRTQAELAVSDYRLASCRPSDVATAAVRNAMEHVRPDDLLAFLKSMDALDINPFSAEVERARTILKSAFDANVDGLRQVTSLLRLREEAANAAAGADNNNDIRGIRRSSITDSARCVTEIERIQNQSKFRRENIGEGATP
;
A
#
# COMPACT_ATOMS: atom_id res chain seq x y z
N MET A 1 -14.78 0.22 -4.31
CA MET A 1 -14.17 -1.02 -3.77
C MET A 1 -12.70 -0.81 -3.42
N ALA A 2 -11.88 -0.23 -4.30
CA ALA A 2 -10.46 0.05 -4.00
C ALA A 2 -10.24 0.78 -2.66
N GLU A 3 -11.01 1.83 -2.38
CA GLU A 3 -10.96 2.54 -1.09
C GLU A 3 -11.20 1.61 0.12
N TRP A 4 -12.19 0.72 0.03
CA TRP A 4 -12.46 -0.26 1.08
C TRP A 4 -11.32 -1.28 1.23
N PHE A 5 -10.63 -1.65 0.14
CA PHE A 5 -9.43 -2.48 0.23
C PHE A 5 -8.32 -1.79 1.00
N TYR A 6 -8.04 -0.51 0.73
CA TYR A 6 -7.03 0.24 1.48
C TYR A 6 -7.37 0.33 2.97
N GLN A 7 -8.63 0.65 3.32
CA GLN A 7 -9.07 0.69 4.71
C GLN A 7 -8.86 -0.65 5.43
N LEU A 8 -9.15 -1.77 4.76
CA LEU A 8 -8.99 -3.10 5.34
C LEU A 8 -7.52 -3.50 5.46
N VAL A 9 -6.70 -3.20 4.46
CA VAL A 9 -5.26 -3.46 4.49
C VAL A 9 -4.58 -2.66 5.60
N ASP A 10 -4.99 -1.40 5.79
CA ASP A 10 -4.51 -0.55 6.88
C ASP A 10 -4.92 -1.10 8.26
N PHE A 11 -6.17 -1.56 8.38
CA PHE A 11 -6.65 -2.22 9.60
C PHE A 11 -5.84 -3.49 9.93
N CYS A 12 -5.57 -4.31 8.91
CA CYS A 12 -4.79 -5.54 9.06
C CYS A 12 -3.28 -5.29 9.21
N ARG A 13 -2.80 -4.08 8.94
CA ARG A 13 -1.38 -3.68 8.91
C ARG A 13 -0.55 -4.53 7.94
N VAL A 14 -1.09 -4.77 6.74
CA VAL A 14 -0.38 -5.45 5.64
C VAL A 14 0.07 -4.44 4.59
N ASP A 15 0.94 -4.83 3.64
CA ASP A 15 1.41 -3.87 2.64
C ASP A 15 0.26 -3.40 1.75
N ARG A 16 0.18 -2.08 1.52
CA ARG A 16 -0.82 -1.44 0.65
C ARG A 16 -0.67 -1.83 -0.82
N ASP A 17 0.50 -2.30 -1.25
CA ASP A 17 0.70 -2.81 -2.62
C ASP A 17 -0.15 -4.07 -2.90
N ASN A 18 -0.55 -4.80 -1.86
CA ASN A 18 -1.50 -5.92 -1.98
C ASN A 18 -2.86 -5.49 -2.55
N VAL A 19 -3.23 -4.21 -2.40
CA VAL A 19 -4.45 -3.66 -3.00
C VAL A 19 -4.35 -3.62 -4.53
N ALA A 20 -3.18 -3.24 -5.06
CA ALA A 20 -2.93 -3.25 -6.51
C ALA A 20 -3.06 -4.66 -7.08
N VAL A 21 -2.51 -5.66 -6.36
CA VAL A 21 -2.62 -7.08 -6.71
C VAL A 21 -4.08 -7.55 -6.67
N ALA A 22 -4.81 -7.22 -5.60
CA ALA A 22 -6.21 -7.60 -5.44
C ALA A 22 -7.12 -7.03 -6.53
N VAL A 23 -6.95 -5.74 -6.88
CA VAL A 23 -7.69 -5.10 -7.98
C VAL A 23 -7.33 -5.75 -9.31
N SER A 24 -6.05 -6.07 -9.54
CA SER A 24 -5.63 -6.81 -10.73
C SER A 24 -6.33 -8.18 -10.84
N TYR A 25 -6.45 -8.93 -9.75
CA TYR A 25 -7.18 -10.21 -9.73
C TYR A 25 -8.65 -10.02 -10.11
N LEU A 26 -9.30 -9.04 -9.48
CA LEU A 26 -10.70 -8.73 -9.71
C LEU A 26 -10.94 -8.35 -11.18
N ASP A 27 -10.18 -7.40 -11.71
CA ASP A 27 -10.36 -6.91 -13.07
C ASP A 27 -10.08 -8.00 -14.12
N ARG A 28 -9.02 -8.79 -13.92
CA ARG A 28 -8.68 -9.89 -14.83
C ARG A 28 -9.71 -11.02 -14.79
N PHE A 29 -10.23 -11.35 -13.60
CA PHE A 29 -11.26 -12.37 -13.44
C PHE A 29 -12.58 -11.94 -14.07
N LEU A 30 -13.03 -10.71 -13.80
CA LEU A 30 -14.24 -10.15 -14.41
C LEU A 30 -14.07 -10.02 -15.93
N GLY A 31 -12.89 -9.62 -16.41
CA GLY A 31 -12.56 -9.61 -17.83
C GLY A 31 -12.56 -11.00 -18.49
N ALA A 32 -12.43 -12.08 -17.72
CA ALA A 32 -12.55 -13.45 -18.25
C ALA A 32 -13.99 -13.80 -18.66
N ALA A 33 -15.00 -13.11 -18.13
CA ALA A 33 -16.40 -13.29 -18.52
C ALA A 33 -16.62 -13.05 -20.03
N ALA A 34 -15.94 -12.03 -20.57
CA ALA A 34 -15.97 -11.67 -21.98
C ALA A 34 -14.99 -12.51 -22.83
N ARG A 35 -13.78 -12.77 -22.31
CA ARG A 35 -12.71 -13.44 -23.08
C ARG A 35 -12.87 -14.96 -23.21
N SER A 36 -13.21 -15.63 -22.11
CA SER A 36 -13.26 -17.11 -22.05
C SER A 36 -14.66 -17.65 -21.77
N GLY A 37 -15.66 -16.76 -21.69
CA GLY A 37 -17.04 -17.14 -21.42
C GLY A 37 -17.32 -17.60 -19.99
N ASN A 38 -16.42 -17.32 -19.03
CA ASN A 38 -16.54 -17.79 -17.64
C ASN A 38 -17.89 -17.38 -17.03
N ALA A 39 -18.71 -18.38 -16.71
CA ALA A 39 -20.08 -18.17 -16.22
C ALA A 39 -20.10 -17.53 -14.81
N ARG A 40 -19.14 -17.88 -13.94
CA ARG A 40 -19.04 -17.30 -12.60
C ARG A 40 -18.71 -15.82 -12.67
N ALA A 41 -17.68 -15.46 -13.45
CA ALA A 41 -17.32 -14.05 -13.67
C ALA A 41 -18.48 -13.23 -14.27
N ARG A 42 -19.27 -13.82 -15.18
CA ARG A 42 -20.47 -13.17 -15.72
C ARG A 42 -21.54 -12.92 -14.67
N ARG A 43 -21.74 -13.84 -13.71
CA ARG A 43 -22.66 -13.63 -12.58
C ARG A 43 -22.17 -12.50 -11.68
N CYS A 44 -20.87 -12.43 -11.38
CA CYS A 44 -20.29 -11.33 -10.62
C CYS A 44 -20.47 -9.97 -11.30
N LEU A 45 -20.49 -9.90 -12.63
CA LEU A 45 -20.80 -8.66 -13.35
C LEU A 45 -22.29 -8.29 -13.32
N ALA A 46 -23.18 -9.27 -13.17
CA ALA A 46 -24.62 -9.06 -13.20
C ALA A 46 -25.24 -8.80 -11.81
N ASP A 47 -24.63 -9.31 -10.74
CA ASP A 47 -25.12 -9.15 -9.36
C ASP A 47 -24.10 -8.46 -8.46
N ARG A 48 -24.54 -7.38 -7.81
CA ARG A 48 -23.75 -6.60 -6.84
C ARG A 48 -23.28 -7.43 -5.65
N ARG A 49 -24.07 -8.41 -5.18
CA ARG A 49 -23.67 -9.29 -4.06
C ARG A 49 -22.52 -10.19 -4.48
N GLU A 50 -22.64 -10.83 -5.63
CA GLU A 50 -21.59 -11.69 -6.20
C GLU A 50 -20.32 -10.89 -6.56
N TYR A 51 -20.48 -9.66 -7.05
CA TYR A 51 -19.36 -8.73 -7.23
C TYR A 51 -18.64 -8.45 -5.91
N GLN A 52 -19.38 -8.16 -4.85
CA GLN A 52 -18.80 -7.88 -3.54
C GLN A 52 -18.07 -9.10 -2.98
N LEU A 53 -18.67 -10.29 -3.02
CA LEU A 53 -18.02 -11.54 -2.59
C LEU A 53 -16.72 -11.77 -3.38
N CYS A 54 -16.75 -11.62 -4.70
CA CYS A 54 -15.58 -11.75 -5.56
C CYS A 54 -14.48 -10.76 -5.18
N ALA A 55 -14.82 -9.49 -5.00
CA ALA A 55 -13.88 -8.45 -4.63
C ALA A 55 -13.23 -8.71 -3.26
N MET A 56 -14.02 -9.04 -2.24
CA MET A 56 -13.49 -9.39 -0.91
C MET A 56 -12.56 -10.61 -0.99
N THR A 57 -12.92 -11.60 -1.80
CA THR A 57 -12.11 -12.82 -2.00
C THR A 57 -10.82 -12.55 -2.75
N CYS A 58 -10.81 -11.63 -3.72
CA CYS A 58 -9.59 -11.23 -4.44
C CYS A 58 -8.58 -10.58 -3.49
N LEU A 59 -9.03 -9.75 -2.55
CA LEU A 59 -8.16 -9.17 -1.52
C LEU A 59 -7.64 -10.25 -0.56
N TYR A 60 -8.50 -11.18 -0.15
CA TYR A 60 -8.09 -12.34 0.63
C TYR A 60 -6.98 -13.16 -0.02
N LEU A 61 -7.12 -13.46 -1.31
CA LEU A 61 -6.10 -14.15 -2.08
C LEU A 61 -4.81 -13.33 -2.15
N ALA A 62 -4.89 -12.03 -2.44
CA ALA A 62 -3.71 -11.18 -2.55
C ALA A 62 -2.90 -11.17 -1.24
N VAL A 63 -3.56 -10.94 -0.10
CA VAL A 63 -2.90 -10.90 1.21
C VAL A 63 -2.29 -12.26 1.57
N ASN A 64 -3.05 -13.35 1.45
CA ASN A 64 -2.57 -14.67 1.88
C ASN A 64 -1.47 -15.25 0.98
N LEU A 65 -1.31 -14.76 -0.24
CA LEU A 65 -0.23 -15.19 -1.14
C LEU A 65 1.04 -14.35 -1.01
N ALA A 66 0.92 -13.10 -0.60
CA ALA A 66 2.04 -12.17 -0.49
C ALA A 66 2.62 -12.10 0.92
N GLU A 67 1.79 -12.18 1.94
CA GLU A 67 2.16 -11.96 3.34
C GLU A 67 2.37 -13.28 4.08
N THR A 68 3.27 -13.26 5.07
CA THR A 68 3.40 -14.36 6.04
C THR A 68 2.26 -14.37 7.06
N LYS A 69 1.59 -13.23 7.23
CA LYS A 69 0.42 -13.09 8.10
C LYS A 69 -0.84 -13.48 7.34
N GLU A 70 -1.42 -14.60 7.73
CA GLU A 70 -2.68 -15.07 7.14
C GLU A 70 -3.88 -14.23 7.61
N MET A 71 -4.73 -13.85 6.66
CA MET A 71 -6.06 -13.30 6.90
C MET A 71 -7.06 -14.46 6.99
N ASP A 72 -7.69 -14.64 8.16
CA ASP A 72 -8.69 -15.70 8.35
C ASP A 72 -10.01 -15.37 7.63
N THR A 73 -10.59 -16.39 7.00
CA THR A 73 -11.97 -16.38 6.50
C THR A 73 -13.00 -15.97 7.55
N ALA A 74 -12.78 -16.22 8.85
CA ALA A 74 -13.67 -15.76 9.91
C ALA A 74 -13.77 -14.22 9.96
N LEU A 75 -12.64 -13.53 9.75
CA LEU A 75 -12.60 -12.07 9.68
C LEU A 75 -13.43 -11.56 8.49
N LEU A 76 -13.34 -12.23 7.33
CA LEU A 76 -14.14 -11.84 6.15
C LEU A 76 -15.64 -12.02 6.36
N VAL A 77 -16.05 -13.09 7.06
CA VAL A 77 -17.45 -13.30 7.45
C VAL A 77 -17.92 -12.16 8.34
N GLU A 78 -17.13 -11.78 9.35
CA GLU A 78 -17.42 -10.66 10.24
C GLU A 78 -17.52 -9.32 9.49
N LEU A 79 -16.55 -9.02 8.62
CA LEU A 79 -16.51 -7.80 7.80
C LEU A 79 -17.65 -7.73 6.79
N SER A 80 -18.15 -8.88 6.34
CA SER A 80 -19.36 -8.95 5.51
C SER A 80 -20.66 -8.79 6.31
N HIS A 81 -20.58 -8.65 7.64
CA HIS A 81 -21.70 -8.70 8.58
C HIS A 81 -22.52 -10.00 8.45
N GLY A 82 -21.83 -11.12 8.25
CA GLY A 82 -22.45 -12.45 8.11
C GLY A 82 -23.23 -12.64 6.80
N LYS A 83 -23.07 -11.76 5.80
CA LYS A 83 -23.72 -11.91 4.49
C LYS A 83 -23.24 -13.12 3.71
N TYR A 84 -21.98 -13.50 3.93
CA TYR A 84 -21.33 -14.64 3.27
C TYR A 84 -20.79 -15.59 4.32
N SER A 85 -20.82 -16.88 4.01
CA SER A 85 -20.25 -17.95 4.82
C SER A 85 -18.78 -18.19 4.47
N LYS A 86 -18.06 -18.92 5.32
CA LYS A 86 -16.68 -19.34 5.02
C LYS A 86 -16.58 -20.15 3.72
N SER A 87 -17.57 -21.01 3.46
CA SER A 87 -17.63 -21.82 2.23
C SER A 87 -17.80 -20.96 0.98
N ASP A 88 -18.50 -19.83 1.07
CA ASP A 88 -18.67 -18.92 -0.07
C ASP A 88 -17.33 -18.30 -0.47
N PHE A 89 -16.51 -17.90 0.52
CA PHE A 89 -15.17 -17.37 0.27
C PHE A 89 -14.23 -18.43 -0.32
N VAL A 90 -14.25 -19.66 0.20
CA VAL A 90 -13.42 -20.76 -0.33
C VAL A 90 -13.82 -21.09 -1.76
N THR A 91 -15.12 -21.24 -2.03
CA THR A 91 -15.63 -21.54 -3.38
C THR A 91 -15.28 -20.42 -4.36
N MET A 92 -15.47 -19.16 -3.95
CA MET A 92 -15.10 -18.02 -4.78
C MET A 92 -13.58 -17.94 -5.01
N ALA A 93 -12.76 -18.34 -4.03
CA ALA A 93 -11.31 -18.34 -4.15
C ALA A 93 -10.85 -19.38 -5.19
N GLU A 94 -11.45 -20.57 -5.17
CA GLU A 94 -11.26 -21.58 -6.20
C GLU A 94 -11.68 -21.04 -7.57
N ASP A 95 -12.89 -20.50 -7.70
CA ASP A 95 -13.39 -19.94 -8.96
C ASP A 95 -12.45 -18.87 -9.55
N VAL A 96 -11.95 -17.96 -8.70
CA VAL A 96 -11.02 -16.90 -9.11
C VAL A 96 -9.68 -17.47 -9.54
N THR A 97 -9.08 -18.38 -8.75
CA THR A 97 -7.77 -18.97 -9.07
C THR A 97 -7.81 -19.82 -10.35
N TRP A 98 -8.87 -20.62 -10.54
CA TRP A 98 -9.12 -21.34 -11.78
C TRP A 98 -9.38 -20.39 -12.95
N GLY A 99 -10.20 -19.36 -12.76
CA GLY A 99 -10.50 -18.35 -13.77
C GLY A 99 -9.27 -17.56 -14.23
N LEU A 100 -8.29 -17.37 -13.35
CA LEU A 100 -7.00 -16.74 -13.65
C LEU A 100 -5.94 -17.73 -14.16
N GLY A 101 -6.23 -19.04 -14.15
CA GLY A 101 -5.28 -20.09 -14.50
C GLY A 101 -4.03 -20.06 -13.62
N TRP A 102 -4.21 -19.79 -12.32
CA TRP A 102 -3.13 -19.68 -11.33
C TRP A 102 -2.10 -18.56 -11.59
N ARG A 103 -2.38 -17.63 -12.52
CA ARG A 103 -1.50 -16.49 -12.83
C ARG A 103 -1.68 -15.36 -11.81
N LEU A 104 -1.26 -15.60 -10.57
CA LEU A 104 -1.45 -14.70 -9.43
C LEU A 104 -0.24 -13.75 -9.24
N ASN A 105 0.96 -14.13 -9.68
CA ASN A 105 2.13 -13.25 -9.53
C ASN A 105 2.25 -12.22 -10.67
N GLY A 106 1.47 -11.13 -10.59
CA GLY A 106 1.53 -10.00 -11.51
C GLY A 106 2.41 -8.85 -11.00
N PRO A 107 3.06 -8.07 -11.89
CA PRO A 107 3.87 -6.93 -11.46
C PRO A 107 2.97 -5.75 -11.05
N THR A 108 3.33 -5.06 -9.97
CA THR A 108 2.67 -3.84 -9.50
C THR A 108 3.42 -2.60 -9.98
N SER A 109 2.74 -1.45 -10.02
CA SER A 109 3.39 -0.17 -10.33
C SER A 109 4.49 0.14 -9.30
N MET A 110 4.27 -0.20 -8.04
CA MET A 110 5.28 -0.01 -6.98
C MET A 110 6.52 -0.88 -7.15
N ALA A 111 6.36 -2.11 -7.64
CA ALA A 111 7.51 -2.95 -7.97
C ALA A 111 8.40 -2.26 -9.04
N PHE A 112 7.80 -1.69 -10.09
CA PHE A 112 8.53 -0.92 -11.09
C PHE A 112 9.14 0.36 -10.52
N VAL A 113 8.43 1.10 -9.66
CA VAL A 113 8.97 2.29 -8.98
C VAL A 113 10.27 1.94 -8.25
N ASN A 114 10.29 0.86 -7.45
CA ASN A 114 11.48 0.45 -6.71
C ASN A 114 12.67 0.18 -7.64
N HIS A 115 12.42 -0.47 -8.79
CA HIS A 115 13.47 -0.70 -9.79
C HIS A 115 13.93 0.59 -10.47
N LEU A 116 13.02 1.49 -10.84
CA LEU A 116 13.34 2.76 -11.48
C LEU A 116 14.13 3.70 -10.55
N LEU A 117 13.76 3.75 -9.27
CA LEU A 117 14.49 4.53 -8.28
C LEU A 117 15.89 3.97 -8.01
N GLY A 118 16.08 2.65 -8.09
CA GLY A 118 17.41 2.02 -7.97
C GLY A 118 18.35 2.29 -9.16
N VAL A 119 17.84 2.82 -10.27
CA VAL A 119 18.63 3.21 -11.45
C VAL A 119 19.08 4.67 -11.38
N LEU A 120 18.59 5.43 -10.39
CA LEU A 120 19.05 6.78 -10.17
C LEU A 120 20.55 6.79 -9.86
N PRO A 121 21.34 7.68 -10.49
CA PRO A 121 22.75 7.77 -10.20
C PRO A 121 22.96 8.09 -8.72
N GLU A 122 23.74 7.28 -8.01
CA GLU A 122 24.15 7.62 -6.65
C GLU A 122 24.85 8.99 -6.67
N GLU A 123 24.35 9.94 -5.90
CA GLU A 123 24.84 11.33 -5.82
C GLU A 123 26.21 11.43 -5.11
N GLY A 124 27.16 10.59 -5.53
CA GLY A 124 28.59 10.73 -5.25
C GLY A 124 29.35 11.53 -6.31
N GLN A 125 28.71 11.94 -7.43
CA GLN A 125 29.45 12.48 -8.58
C GLN A 125 28.98 13.83 -9.15
N HIS A 126 27.86 14.41 -8.71
CA HIS A 126 27.48 15.77 -9.16
C HIS A 126 28.17 16.86 -8.34
N LYS A 127 29.31 17.33 -8.89
CA LYS A 127 30.12 18.48 -8.46
C LYS A 127 29.50 19.85 -8.73
N SER A 128 28.20 19.98 -8.98
CA SER A 128 27.60 21.27 -9.34
C SER A 128 26.28 21.52 -8.64
N LEU A 129 26.36 22.19 -7.49
CA LEU A 129 25.66 23.45 -7.27
C LEU A 129 26.43 24.28 -6.23
N HIS A 130 27.58 24.77 -6.68
CA HIS A 130 28.36 25.83 -6.03
C HIS A 130 27.66 27.21 -6.12
N HIS A 131 26.35 27.29 -6.34
CA HIS A 131 25.63 28.56 -6.55
C HIS A 131 24.47 28.83 -5.58
N LEU A 132 24.40 28.10 -4.47
CA LEU A 132 23.82 28.64 -3.24
C LEU A 132 24.95 28.98 -2.26
N HIS A 133 25.59 30.13 -2.49
CA HIS A 133 26.22 30.90 -1.42
C HIS A 133 25.12 31.27 -0.41
N ASP A 134 24.81 30.37 0.53
CA ASP A 134 24.41 30.64 1.94
C ASP A 134 23.84 29.40 2.66
N ARG A 135 24.52 28.25 2.55
CA ARG A 135 24.40 27.20 3.57
C ARG A 135 25.77 26.89 4.11
N HIS A 136 26.15 27.63 5.13
CA HIS A 136 27.19 27.27 6.08
C HIS A 136 27.23 25.74 6.27
N PHE A 137 28.36 25.13 5.86
CA PHE A 137 28.97 23.93 6.42
C PHE A 137 28.05 23.04 7.29
N LEU A 138 27.04 22.40 6.67
CA LEU A 138 26.30 21.34 7.34
C LEU A 138 27.26 20.17 7.58
N PRO A 139 27.42 19.68 8.82
CA PRO A 139 28.22 18.50 9.10
C PRO A 139 27.79 17.31 8.23
N ALA A 140 28.70 16.39 7.93
CA ALA A 140 28.41 15.23 7.08
C ALA A 140 27.17 14.43 7.53
N CYS A 141 26.88 14.39 8.83
CA CYS A 141 25.66 13.77 9.37
C CYS A 141 24.36 14.48 8.92
N CYS A 142 24.34 15.81 8.84
CA CYS A 142 23.17 16.57 8.43
C CYS A 142 22.90 16.46 6.91
N ARG A 143 23.97 16.29 6.10
CA ARG A 143 23.84 16.04 4.65
C ARG A 143 23.22 14.67 4.36
N ARG A 144 23.71 13.63 5.03
CA ARG A 144 23.16 12.27 4.88
C ARG A 144 21.70 12.20 5.35
N ALA A 145 21.35 12.87 6.44
CA ALA A 145 19.97 12.94 6.91
C ALA A 145 19.04 13.68 5.92
N ALA A 146 19.52 14.72 5.23
CA ALA A 146 18.74 15.42 4.20
C ALA A 146 18.48 14.53 2.98
N LEU A 147 19.50 13.81 2.51
CA LEU A 147 19.35 12.88 1.36
C LEU A 147 18.38 11.74 1.66
N VAL A 148 18.48 11.14 2.85
CA VAL A 148 17.55 10.09 3.29
C VAL A 148 16.11 10.61 3.32
N ARG A 149 15.90 11.88 3.72
CA ARG A 149 14.56 12.49 3.69
C ARG A 149 14.06 12.71 2.26
N GLU A 150 14.90 13.16 1.35
CA GLU A 150 14.51 13.37 -0.06
C GLU A 150 14.16 12.05 -0.74
N GLU A 151 14.96 11.00 -0.53
CA GLU A 151 14.69 9.66 -1.07
C GLU A 151 13.38 9.10 -0.49
N ALA A 152 13.17 9.22 0.82
CA ALA A 152 11.92 8.81 1.47
C ALA A 152 10.71 9.61 0.93
N THR A 153 10.87 10.92 0.70
CA THR A 153 9.82 11.78 0.14
C THR A 153 9.49 11.39 -1.29
N LEU A 154 10.53 11.13 -2.11
CA LEU A 154 10.38 10.68 -3.49
C LEU A 154 9.62 9.34 -3.56
N HIS A 155 10.00 8.38 -2.72
CA HIS A 155 9.34 7.08 -2.61
C HIS A 155 7.87 7.21 -2.20
N GLU A 156 7.58 8.04 -1.20
CA GLU A 156 6.21 8.25 -0.69
C GLU A 156 5.30 8.93 -1.72
N LEU A 157 5.82 9.90 -2.49
CA LEU A 157 5.09 10.52 -3.59
C LEU A 157 4.77 9.52 -4.70
N CYS A 158 5.73 8.66 -5.05
CA CYS A 158 5.51 7.60 -6.03
C CYS A 158 4.46 6.59 -5.54
N ARG A 159 4.53 6.20 -4.26
CA ARG A 159 3.55 5.33 -3.61
C ARG A 159 2.16 5.91 -3.67
N THR A 160 2.00 7.15 -3.24
CA THR A 160 0.70 7.84 -3.27
C THR A 160 0.12 7.89 -4.69
N GLN A 161 0.94 8.20 -5.70
CA GLN A 161 0.49 8.20 -7.09
C GLN A 161 0.15 6.80 -7.62
N ALA A 162 0.90 5.77 -7.25
CA ALA A 162 0.56 4.39 -7.59
C ALA A 162 -0.78 3.97 -6.97
N GLU A 163 -1.05 4.37 -5.72
CA GLU A 163 -2.32 4.07 -5.04
C GLU A 163 -3.52 4.78 -5.69
N LEU A 164 -3.33 6.05 -6.10
CA LEU A 164 -4.31 6.80 -6.88
C LEU A 164 -4.60 6.10 -8.21
N ALA A 165 -3.58 5.55 -8.87
CA ALA A 165 -3.74 4.83 -10.13
C ALA A 165 -4.65 3.60 -10.00
N VAL A 166 -4.53 2.85 -8.90
CA VAL A 166 -5.39 1.69 -8.63
C VAL A 166 -6.85 2.08 -8.42
N SER A 167 -7.09 3.30 -7.95
CA SER A 167 -8.44 3.81 -7.67
C SER A 167 -9.10 4.51 -8.87
N ASP A 168 -8.33 4.90 -9.88
CA ASP A 168 -8.82 5.60 -11.08
C ASP A 168 -9.00 4.64 -12.26
N TYR A 169 -10.26 4.45 -12.67
CA TYR A 169 -10.61 3.59 -13.79
C TYR A 169 -9.91 3.97 -15.11
N ARG A 170 -9.58 5.25 -15.32
CA ARG A 170 -8.88 5.71 -16.54
C ARG A 170 -7.47 5.13 -16.64
N LEU A 171 -6.87 4.78 -15.52
CA LEU A 171 -5.52 4.21 -15.43
C LEU A 171 -5.52 2.68 -15.33
N ALA A 172 -6.68 2.04 -15.13
CA ALA A 172 -6.80 0.57 -15.05
C ALA A 172 -6.31 -0.15 -16.31
N SER A 173 -6.33 0.52 -17.47
CA SER A 173 -5.84 -0.02 -18.74
C SER A 173 -4.36 0.29 -19.03
N CYS A 174 -3.72 1.15 -18.23
CA CYS A 174 -2.31 1.47 -18.38
C CYS A 174 -1.44 0.32 -17.90
N ARG A 175 -0.26 0.16 -18.50
CA ARG A 175 0.70 -0.84 -18.00
C ARG A 175 1.25 -0.35 -16.65
N PRO A 176 1.51 -1.25 -15.68
CA PRO A 176 2.12 -0.86 -14.41
C PRO A 176 3.45 -0.12 -14.57
N SER A 177 4.25 -0.46 -15.60
CA SER A 177 5.48 0.24 -15.96
C SER A 177 5.26 1.70 -16.37
N ASP A 178 4.18 1.98 -17.10
CA ASP A 178 3.87 3.33 -17.60
C ASP A 178 3.40 4.22 -16.45
N VAL A 179 2.56 3.65 -15.57
CA VAL A 179 2.11 4.30 -14.33
C VAL A 179 3.30 4.59 -13.42
N ALA A 180 4.20 3.63 -13.23
CA ALA A 180 5.40 3.79 -12.43
C ALA A 180 6.32 4.89 -12.99
N THR A 181 6.57 4.87 -14.30
CA THR A 181 7.37 5.89 -14.98
C THR A 181 6.76 7.29 -14.82
N ALA A 182 5.45 7.40 -15.00
CA ALA A 182 4.72 8.65 -14.81
C ALA A 182 4.81 9.15 -13.35
N ALA A 183 4.65 8.24 -12.37
CA ALA A 183 4.72 8.57 -10.95
C ALA A 183 6.12 9.06 -10.53
N VAL A 184 7.18 8.34 -10.95
CA VAL A 184 8.57 8.74 -10.67
C VAL A 184 8.87 10.09 -11.30
N ARG A 185 8.48 10.30 -12.57
CA ARG A 185 8.71 11.56 -13.27
C ARG A 185 8.01 12.74 -12.59
N ASN A 186 6.74 12.57 -12.19
CA ASN A 186 6.01 13.57 -11.42
C ASN A 186 6.68 13.85 -10.07
N ALA A 187 7.12 12.82 -9.35
CA ALA A 187 7.76 12.98 -8.05
C ALA A 187 9.13 13.67 -8.16
N MET A 188 9.92 13.33 -9.17
CA MET A 188 11.23 13.94 -9.44
C MET A 188 11.11 15.42 -9.85
N GLU A 189 10.10 15.80 -10.64
CA GLU A 189 9.82 17.22 -10.97
C GLU A 189 9.65 18.08 -9.70
N HIS A 190 9.20 17.47 -8.60
CA HIS A 190 8.97 18.16 -7.32
C HIS A 190 10.14 18.06 -6.32
N VAL A 191 10.79 16.90 -6.23
CA VAL A 191 11.82 16.64 -5.19
C VAL A 191 13.24 16.89 -5.72
N ARG A 192 13.55 16.43 -6.94
CA ARG A 192 14.91 16.47 -7.53
C ARG A 192 14.88 16.90 -9.00
N PRO A 193 14.52 18.16 -9.28
CA PRO A 193 14.45 18.65 -10.66
C PRO A 193 15.81 18.63 -11.37
N ASP A 194 16.91 18.80 -10.63
CA ASP A 194 18.27 18.79 -11.19
C ASP A 194 18.70 17.40 -11.69
N ASP A 195 18.25 16.33 -11.03
CA ASP A 195 18.55 14.94 -11.38
C ASP A 195 17.67 14.38 -12.50
N LEU A 196 16.58 15.08 -12.84
CA LEU A 196 15.59 14.60 -13.81
C LEU A 196 16.25 14.29 -15.16
N LEU A 197 17.17 15.13 -15.63
CA LEU A 197 17.86 14.89 -16.90
C LEU A 197 18.75 13.64 -16.85
N ALA A 198 19.40 13.38 -15.71
CA ALA A 198 20.24 12.20 -15.54
C ALA A 198 19.37 10.92 -15.52
N PHE A 199 18.24 10.95 -14.80
CA PHE A 199 17.27 9.87 -14.80
C PHE A 199 16.72 9.57 -16.20
N LEU A 200 16.32 10.60 -16.96
CA LEU A 200 15.81 10.42 -18.33
C LEU A 200 16.85 9.79 -19.27
N LYS A 201 18.14 10.10 -19.08
CA LYS A 201 19.23 9.44 -19.81
C LYS A 201 19.40 7.97 -19.40
N SER A 202 19.28 7.66 -18.11
CA SER A 202 19.32 6.27 -17.64
C SER A 202 18.15 5.44 -18.16
N MET A 203 16.98 6.06 -18.37
CA MET A 203 15.82 5.39 -18.95
C MET A 203 16.01 5.03 -20.43
N ASP A 204 16.64 5.90 -21.21
CA ASP A 204 17.01 5.63 -22.61
C ASP A 204 17.92 4.40 -22.72
N ALA A 205 18.86 4.26 -21.77
CA ALA A 205 19.73 3.08 -21.67
C ALA A 205 18.97 1.78 -21.34
N LEU A 206 17.76 1.87 -20.79
CA LEU A 206 16.88 0.74 -20.46
C LEU A 206 15.82 0.47 -21.54
N ASP A 207 15.84 1.19 -22.66
CA ASP A 207 14.82 1.11 -23.72
C ASP A 207 13.39 1.40 -23.19
N ILE A 208 13.29 2.24 -22.15
CA ILE A 208 12.01 2.71 -21.62
C ILE A 208 11.80 4.13 -22.15
N ASN A 209 10.71 4.36 -22.87
CA ASN A 209 10.37 5.70 -23.38
C ASN A 209 9.55 6.51 -22.35
N PRO A 210 10.15 7.46 -21.60
CA PRO A 210 9.45 8.32 -20.63
C PRO A 210 8.47 9.33 -21.26
N PHE A 211 8.48 9.46 -22.58
CA PHE A 211 7.66 10.42 -23.34
C PHE A 211 6.64 9.73 -24.25
N SER A 212 6.37 8.43 -24.01
CA SER A 212 5.28 7.75 -24.71
C SER A 212 3.94 8.43 -24.41
N ALA A 213 2.99 8.31 -25.34
CA ALA A 213 1.67 8.90 -25.19
C ALA A 213 0.91 8.31 -23.99
N GLU A 214 1.18 7.05 -23.67
CA GLU A 214 0.64 6.33 -22.52
C GLU A 214 1.18 6.89 -21.21
N VAL A 215 2.50 7.09 -21.11
CA VAL A 215 3.14 7.69 -19.92
C VAL A 215 2.68 9.12 -19.73
N GLU A 216 2.63 9.94 -20.78
CA GLU A 216 2.24 11.35 -20.66
C GLU A 216 0.75 11.49 -20.26
N ARG A 217 -0.11 10.60 -20.76
CA ARG A 217 -1.51 10.51 -20.34
C ARG A 217 -1.62 10.14 -18.87
N ALA A 218 -0.91 9.09 -18.43
CA ALA A 218 -0.90 8.67 -17.03
C ALA A 218 -0.39 9.79 -16.13
N ARG A 219 0.69 10.46 -16.53
CA ARG A 219 1.29 11.60 -15.83
C ARG A 219 0.31 12.73 -15.60
N THR A 220 -0.41 13.14 -16.65
CA THR A 220 -1.40 14.21 -16.58
C THR A 220 -2.56 13.86 -15.66
N ILE A 221 -3.08 12.63 -15.76
CA ILE A 221 -4.17 12.15 -14.91
C ILE A 221 -3.73 12.11 -13.45
N LEU A 222 -2.57 11.50 -13.15
CA LEU A 222 -2.04 11.39 -11.80
C LEU A 222 -1.78 12.75 -11.17
N LYS A 223 -1.19 13.68 -11.93
CA LYS A 223 -0.92 15.04 -11.45
C LYS A 223 -2.22 15.76 -11.11
N SER A 224 -3.22 15.70 -12.00
CA SER A 224 -4.53 16.31 -11.74
C SER A 224 -5.26 15.68 -10.54
N ALA A 225 -5.17 14.36 -10.37
CA ALA A 225 -5.77 13.66 -9.25
C ALA A 225 -5.06 13.98 -7.93
N PHE A 226 -3.73 14.09 -7.96
CA PHE A 226 -2.91 14.46 -6.81
C PHE A 226 -3.18 15.91 -6.37
N ASP A 227 -3.24 16.84 -7.32
CA ASP A 227 -3.53 18.25 -7.05
C ASP A 227 -4.97 18.45 -6.52
N ALA A 228 -5.94 17.71 -7.05
CA ALA A 228 -7.31 17.73 -6.55
C ALA A 228 -7.41 17.18 -5.11
N ASN A 229 -6.52 16.26 -4.76
CA ASN A 229 -6.43 15.67 -3.44
C ASN A 229 -5.44 16.48 -2.58
N VAL A 230 -5.72 17.77 -2.33
CA VAL A 230 -4.90 18.71 -1.52
C VAL A 230 -4.52 18.14 -0.13
N ASP A 231 -5.27 17.15 0.35
CA ASP A 231 -4.98 16.37 1.55
C ASP A 231 -3.81 15.37 1.40
N GLY A 232 -3.46 14.96 0.18
CA GLY A 232 -2.36 14.05 -0.13
C GLY A 232 -0.98 14.63 0.21
N LEU A 233 -0.70 15.89 -0.17
CA LEU A 233 0.55 16.58 0.22
C LEU A 233 0.64 16.77 1.74
N ARG A 234 -0.49 17.05 2.41
CA ARG A 234 -0.55 17.18 3.88
C ARG A 234 -0.38 15.82 4.56
N GLN A 235 -0.96 14.75 4.02
CA GLN A 235 -0.81 13.38 4.51
C GLN A 235 0.61 12.88 4.33
N VAL A 236 1.26 13.09 3.18
CA VAL A 236 2.68 12.73 2.98
C VAL A 236 3.57 13.47 3.96
N THR A 237 3.36 14.79 4.13
CA THR A 237 4.13 15.59 5.10
C THR A 237 3.86 15.15 6.55
N SER A 238 2.63 14.76 6.88
CA SER A 238 2.23 14.25 8.20
C SER A 238 2.80 12.85 8.47
N LEU A 239 2.74 11.94 7.48
CA LEU A 239 3.25 10.58 7.58
C LEU A 239 4.78 10.57 7.69
N LEU A 240 5.48 11.44 6.95
CA LEU A 240 6.91 11.62 7.11
C LEU A 240 7.26 12.10 8.52
N ARG A 241 6.50 13.06 9.08
CA ARG A 241 6.66 13.50 10.48
C ARG A 241 6.39 12.40 11.50
N LEU A 242 5.31 11.62 11.33
CA LEU A 242 4.98 10.50 12.21
C LEU A 242 6.02 9.37 12.14
N ARG A 243 6.57 9.11 10.95
CA ARG A 243 7.65 8.13 10.75
C ARG A 243 8.97 8.63 11.35
N GLU A 244 9.25 9.92 11.29
CA GLU A 244 10.36 10.56 12.01
C GLU A 244 10.20 10.46 13.52
N GLU A 245 9.01 10.74 14.06
CA GLU A 245 8.72 10.58 15.49
C GLU A 245 8.92 9.12 15.92
N ALA A 246 8.44 8.15 15.14
CA ALA A 246 8.63 6.73 15.40
C ALA A 246 10.12 6.30 15.32
N ALA A 247 10.87 6.79 14.32
CA ALA A 247 12.30 6.51 14.17
C ALA A 247 13.13 7.14 15.30
N ASN A 248 12.78 8.36 15.72
CA ASN A 248 13.42 9.03 16.86
C ASN A 248 13.08 8.35 18.19
N ALA A 249 11.86 7.84 18.35
CA ALA A 249 11.49 7.02 19.53
C ALA A 249 12.27 5.70 19.57
N ALA A 250 12.45 5.04 18.42
CA ALA A 250 13.25 3.82 18.31
C ALA A 250 14.74 4.08 18.62
N ALA A 251 15.33 5.15 18.08
CA ALA A 251 16.71 5.55 18.37
C ALA A 251 16.90 6.02 19.84
N GLY A 252 15.88 6.63 20.45
CA GLY A 252 15.87 7.00 21.86
C GLY A 252 15.71 5.80 22.81
N ALA A 253 15.07 4.72 22.37
CA ALA A 253 14.95 3.48 23.13
C ALA A 253 16.26 2.69 23.17
N ASP A 254 17.04 2.69 22.09
CA ASP A 254 18.36 2.04 22.04
C ASP A 254 19.39 2.75 22.94
N ASN A 255 19.39 4.08 23.02
CA ASN A 255 20.28 4.82 23.91
C ASN A 255 19.98 4.65 25.41
N ASN A 256 18.77 4.21 25.78
CA ASN A 256 18.40 3.96 27.18
C ASN A 256 18.63 2.51 27.62
N ASN A 257 18.94 1.59 26.70
CA ASN A 257 19.17 0.18 26.99
C ASN A 257 20.63 -0.17 27.32
N ASP A 258 21.59 0.75 27.12
CA ASP A 258 23.02 0.47 27.36
C ASP A 258 23.54 0.76 28.77
N ILE A 259 22.69 1.17 29.74
CA ILE A 259 23.13 1.41 31.13
C ILE A 259 22.36 0.61 32.19
N ARG A 260 21.41 -0.27 31.83
CA ARG A 260 20.75 -1.15 32.82
C ARG A 260 20.54 -2.58 32.33
N GLY A 261 21.56 -3.39 32.58
CA GLY A 261 21.37 -4.74 33.12
C GLY A 261 20.96 -5.82 32.12
N ILE A 262 21.94 -6.64 31.77
CA ILE A 262 21.77 -8.02 31.31
C ILE A 262 20.77 -8.75 32.23
N ARG A 263 19.55 -9.05 31.74
CA ARG A 263 18.77 -10.26 32.02
C ARG A 263 17.47 -10.32 31.18
N ARG A 264 17.46 -11.28 30.24
CA ARG A 264 16.32 -12.07 29.71
C ARG A 264 14.89 -11.50 29.88
N SER A 265 14.23 -11.17 28.76
CA SER A 265 12.87 -11.66 28.44
C SER A 265 12.36 -11.17 27.08
N SER A 266 12.76 -11.85 26.00
CA SER A 266 11.86 -12.11 24.88
C SER A 266 10.75 -13.05 25.39
N ILE A 267 9.46 -12.67 25.25
CA ILE A 267 8.21 -13.48 25.35
C ILE A 267 7.03 -12.75 26.05
N THR A 268 7.17 -11.57 26.65
CA THR A 268 6.06 -11.01 27.48
C THR A 268 5.10 -9.99 26.82
N ASP A 269 5.35 -9.48 25.62
CA ASP A 269 4.47 -8.43 25.03
C ASP A 269 3.24 -8.98 24.28
N SER A 270 3.26 -10.25 23.86
CA SER A 270 2.05 -10.89 23.30
C SER A 270 1.02 -11.26 24.37
N ALA A 271 1.42 -11.37 25.64
CA ALA A 271 0.51 -11.70 26.75
C ALA A 271 -0.30 -10.50 27.26
N ARG A 272 0.24 -9.27 27.13
CA ARG A 272 -0.48 -8.04 27.54
C ARG A 272 -1.66 -7.70 26.62
N CYS A 273 -1.56 -8.06 25.33
CA CYS A 273 -2.63 -7.82 24.36
C CYS A 273 -3.82 -8.79 24.56
N VAL A 274 -3.56 -10.03 25.00
CA VAL A 274 -4.61 -11.02 25.31
C VAL A 274 -5.36 -10.66 26.59
N THR A 275 -4.67 -10.15 27.62
CA THR A 275 -5.30 -9.77 28.89
C THR A 275 -6.22 -8.54 28.80
N GLU A 276 -5.94 -7.61 27.88
CA GLU A 276 -6.79 -6.42 27.70
C GLU A 276 -8.08 -6.74 26.92
N ILE A 277 -8.03 -7.72 26.01
CA ILE A 277 -9.21 -8.26 25.30
C ILE A 277 -10.11 -9.03 26.28
N GLU A 278 -9.54 -9.86 27.17
CA GLU A 278 -10.33 -10.54 28.23
C GLU A 278 -10.94 -9.54 29.22
N ARG A 279 -10.27 -8.42 29.52
CA ARG A 279 -10.79 -7.37 30.40
C ARG A 279 -11.97 -6.63 29.79
N ILE A 280 -11.95 -6.35 28.49
CA ILE A 280 -13.04 -5.70 27.74
C ILE A 280 -14.22 -6.67 27.51
N GLN A 281 -13.96 -7.95 27.27
CA GLN A 281 -15.01 -8.98 27.16
C GLN A 281 -15.70 -9.25 28.51
N ASN A 282 -14.98 -9.23 29.63
CA ASN A 282 -15.58 -9.40 30.97
C ASN A 282 -16.37 -8.17 31.44
N GLN A 283 -15.96 -6.94 31.09
CA GLN A 283 -16.75 -5.74 31.37
C GLN A 283 -18.06 -5.68 30.59
N SER A 284 -18.11 -6.22 29.37
CA SER A 284 -19.33 -6.28 28.56
C SER A 284 -20.29 -7.41 28.97
N LYS A 285 -19.77 -8.53 29.50
CA LYS A 285 -20.58 -9.58 30.15
C LYS A 285 -21.21 -9.11 31.46
N PHE A 286 -20.44 -8.43 32.33
CA PHE A 286 -20.94 -7.93 33.61
C PHE A 286 -22.01 -6.82 33.46
N ARG A 287 -21.97 -6.07 32.35
CA ARG A 287 -23.02 -5.09 32.00
C ARG A 287 -24.31 -5.71 31.47
N ARG A 288 -24.27 -6.94 30.94
CA ARG A 288 -25.45 -7.65 30.43
C ARG A 288 -26.18 -8.45 31.51
N GLU A 289 -25.46 -8.92 32.55
CA GLU A 289 -26.08 -9.65 33.67
C GLU A 289 -26.79 -8.73 34.68
N ASN A 290 -26.34 -7.48 34.86
CA ASN A 290 -26.99 -6.52 35.78
C ASN A 290 -28.22 -5.78 35.23
N ILE A 291 -28.67 -6.09 34.01
CA ILE A 291 -29.90 -5.50 33.41
C ILE A 291 -31.03 -6.56 33.31
N GLY A 292 -30.80 -7.77 33.83
CA GLY A 292 -31.68 -8.93 33.63
C GLY A 292 -32.45 -9.45 34.84
N GLU A 293 -32.50 -8.74 35.97
CA GLU A 293 -33.32 -9.16 37.13
C GLU A 293 -34.18 -8.01 37.64
N GLY A 294 -35.47 -8.04 37.31
CA GLY A 294 -36.43 -7.04 37.78
C GLY A 294 -37.84 -7.16 37.19
N ALA A 295 -38.59 -8.14 37.71
CA ALA A 295 -40.06 -8.18 37.79
C ALA A 295 -40.90 -8.60 36.56
N THR A 296 -41.19 -9.90 36.51
CA THR A 296 -42.55 -10.47 36.38
C THR A 296 -43.15 -10.69 37.78
N PRO A 297 -44.47 -10.90 37.99
CA PRO A 297 -45.49 -11.40 37.07
C PRO A 297 -46.54 -10.38 36.59
#